data_AF-A0A9X6NSB6-F1
#
_entry.id   AF-A0A9X6NSB6-F1
#
_cell.length_a   1.000
_cell.length_b   1.000
_cell.length_c   1.000
_cell.angle_alpha   90.00
_cell.angle_beta   90.00
_cell.angle_gamma   90.00
#
_symmetry.space_group_name_H-M   'P 1'
#
loop_
_entity.id
_entity.type
_entity.pdbx_description
1 polymer ?
#
loop_
_entity_poly.entity_id
_entity_poly.type
_entity_poly.pdbx_seq_one_letter_code
_entity_poly.pdbx_strand_id
1 'polypeptide(L)'
;MKSVFKALLVLAVPGVVISSFIMFVLNFITISQAVLPAFRHFEDPVVLAQRKSHWQNIAPRDSLDHLVWFLQITDLHVSEYVDGLRITQLEEFCTKTVDAIRPAVVIASGDLTDAKTNLGFGSAQREWEWKEYSRIIRETRVTERTTWLDIRGNHELTRNAETWTSYHYVHKFGPDSISFIGVDACPDPGFRRPFNFFGVLTEEDMRHLEALAKNSRDSNVTVWFGHYPTSVISSAAPGIANVMSGGVAYLSGHLHTLGGLLPELYAMQKSGTLELELGDWKDNRLFRLMAVDHDLFSFTDVNFNDWPMGIITNPKNVRFYAPVHEPLDRISRSTHVRVLAFSPRGIRSVEVQLPDEKAFKPAKRVDDSPLFILPWDVSHYAVGTHTIRAKITDNGTVAVREIVHDFRHSRRGSAERVGIHSPVGADGGRGGSSLPR
;
A
#
# COMPACT_ATOMS: atom_id res chain seq x y z
N MET A 1 -21.63 -29.01 37.86
CA MET A 1 -21.45 -27.56 38.14
C MET A 1 -20.02 -27.06 37.95
N LYS A 2 -18.99 -27.64 38.57
CA LYS A 2 -17.60 -27.13 38.47
C LYS A 2 -16.97 -27.18 37.06
N SER A 3 -17.32 -28.14 36.20
CA SER A 3 -16.77 -28.23 34.83
C SER A 3 -17.45 -27.26 33.86
N VAL A 4 -18.77 -27.10 33.95
CA VAL A 4 -19.55 -26.15 33.15
C VAL A 4 -19.16 -24.71 33.47
N PHE A 5 -18.93 -24.40 34.75
CA PHE A 5 -18.46 -23.07 35.18
C PHE A 5 -17.04 -22.76 34.69
N LYS A 6 -16.13 -23.75 34.67
CA LYS A 6 -14.79 -23.60 34.07
C LYS A 6 -14.85 -23.41 32.55
N ALA A 7 -15.71 -24.15 31.85
CA ALA A 7 -15.90 -24.00 30.40
C ALA A 7 -16.48 -22.62 30.03
N LEU A 8 -17.45 -22.13 30.82
CA LEU A 8 -17.98 -20.77 30.69
C LEU A 8 -16.91 -19.70 30.94
N LEU A 9 -16.03 -19.87 31.93
CA LEU A 9 -14.94 -18.93 32.20
C LEU A 9 -13.91 -18.90 31.05
N VAL A 10 -13.59 -20.06 30.47
CA VAL A 10 -12.64 -20.20 29.36
C VAL A 10 -13.15 -19.54 28.07
N LEU A 11 -14.47 -19.48 27.87
CA LEU A 11 -15.09 -18.83 26.70
C LEU A 11 -15.45 -17.36 26.95
N ALA A 12 -15.87 -17.01 28.17
CA ALA A 12 -16.30 -15.65 28.51
C ALA A 12 -15.13 -14.67 28.66
N VAL A 13 -13.99 -15.11 29.21
CA VAL A 13 -12.82 -14.22 29.42
C VAL A 13 -12.24 -13.72 28.08
N PRO A 14 -12.01 -14.56 27.05
CA PRO A 14 -11.60 -14.06 25.73
C PRO A 14 -12.65 -13.12 25.12
N GLY A 15 -13.94 -13.44 25.25
CA GLY A 15 -15.03 -12.59 24.74
C GLY A 15 -15.06 -11.21 25.37
N VAL A 16 -14.85 -11.11 26.69
CA VAL A 16 -14.78 -9.83 27.42
C VAL A 16 -13.50 -9.06 27.07
N VAL A 17 -12.36 -9.74 26.91
CA VAL A 17 -11.11 -9.10 26.49
C VAL A 17 -11.22 -8.55 25.07
N ILE A 18 -11.76 -9.33 24.13
CA ILE A 18 -12.00 -8.91 22.75
C ILE A 18 -12.99 -7.75 22.72
N SER A 19 -14.09 -7.83 23.47
CA SER A 19 -15.08 -6.74 23.54
C SER A 19 -14.51 -5.48 24.17
N SER A 20 -13.66 -5.62 25.20
CA SER A 20 -12.99 -4.48 25.84
C SER A 20 -11.92 -3.87 24.93
N PHE A 21 -11.23 -4.70 24.14
CA PHE A 21 -10.28 -4.25 23.13
C PHE A 21 -10.97 -3.54 21.96
N ILE A 22 -12.09 -4.10 21.45
CA ILE A 22 -12.93 -3.45 20.43
C ILE A 22 -13.47 -2.14 20.98
N MET A 23 -14.00 -2.11 22.20
CA MET A 23 -14.48 -0.88 22.84
C MET A 23 -13.35 0.12 23.06
N PHE A 24 -12.14 -0.32 23.44
CA PHE A 24 -10.96 0.54 23.56
C PHE A 24 -10.57 1.14 22.21
N VAL A 25 -10.52 0.33 21.14
CA VAL A 25 -10.24 0.77 19.77
C VAL A 25 -11.32 1.75 19.29
N LEU A 26 -12.61 1.45 19.49
CA LEU A 26 -13.71 2.33 19.14
C LEU A 26 -13.68 3.65 19.93
N ASN A 27 -13.34 3.61 21.21
CA ASN A 27 -13.26 4.81 22.04
C ASN A 27 -12.03 5.66 21.68
N PHE A 28 -10.91 5.03 21.30
CA PHE A 28 -9.72 5.72 20.77
C PHE A 28 -10.03 6.40 19.42
N ILE A 29 -10.76 5.71 18.53
CA ILE A 29 -11.27 6.28 17.27
C ILE A 29 -12.22 7.46 17.56
N THR A 30 -13.09 7.35 18.57
CA THR A 30 -14.05 8.41 18.93
C THR A 30 -13.35 9.63 19.54
N ILE A 31 -12.32 9.44 20.37
CA ILE A 31 -11.49 10.52 20.91
C ILE A 31 -10.69 11.21 19.79
N SER A 32 -10.18 10.45 18.81
CA SER A 32 -9.53 10.98 17.61
C SER A 32 -10.50 11.82 16.75
N GLN A 33 -11.77 11.43 16.67
CA GLN A 33 -12.81 12.21 15.99
C GLN A 33 -13.26 13.46 16.77
N ALA A 34 -13.14 13.48 18.10
CA ALA A 34 -13.54 14.62 18.92
C ALA A 34 -12.58 15.83 18.83
N VAL A 35 -11.42 15.69 18.16
CA VAL A 35 -10.42 16.75 17.92
C VAL A 35 -10.57 17.38 16.51
N LEU A 36 -11.68 17.11 15.80
CA LEU A 36 -12.03 17.71 14.52
C LEU A 36 -12.56 19.16 14.71
N PRO A 37 -11.69 20.17 14.87
CA PRO A 37 -11.61 21.17 13.82
C PRO A 37 -10.20 21.81 13.70
N ALA A 38 -9.30 21.20 12.93
CA ALA A 38 -8.12 21.87 12.37
C ALA A 38 -7.70 21.28 11.02
N PHE A 39 -8.66 20.88 10.18
CA PHE A 39 -8.36 20.28 8.88
C PHE A 39 -8.53 21.30 7.77
N ARG A 40 -7.54 22.17 7.63
CA ARG A 40 -7.27 22.91 6.40
C ARG A 40 -5.77 23.15 6.28
N HIS A 41 -5.03 22.14 5.87
CA HIS A 41 -3.83 22.32 5.05
C HIS A 41 -3.76 21.10 4.14
N PHE A 42 -4.62 21.12 3.11
CA PHE A 42 -4.30 20.37 1.89
C PHE A 42 -2.95 20.89 1.39
N GLU A 43 -2.15 19.98 0.82
CA GLU A 43 -0.84 20.26 0.23
C GLU A 43 -0.81 21.65 -0.42
N ASP A 44 0.26 22.41 -0.15
CA ASP A 44 0.39 23.81 -0.54
C ASP A 44 -0.09 24.01 -2.00
N PRO A 45 -1.13 24.84 -2.25
CA PRO A 45 -1.66 25.05 -3.59
C PRO A 45 -0.60 25.43 -4.62
N VAL A 46 0.49 26.07 -4.20
CA VAL A 46 1.63 26.42 -5.04
C VAL A 46 2.42 25.18 -5.45
N VAL A 47 2.70 24.26 -4.51
CA VAL A 47 3.39 22.99 -4.78
C VAL A 47 2.54 22.10 -5.69
N LEU A 48 1.24 21.99 -5.42
CA LEU A 48 0.30 21.29 -6.28
C LEU A 48 0.24 21.90 -7.68
N ALA A 49 0.25 23.23 -7.80
CA ALA A 49 0.24 23.94 -9.08
C ALA A 49 1.55 23.76 -9.87
N GLN A 50 2.71 23.82 -9.19
CA GLN A 50 4.02 23.59 -9.78
C GLN A 50 4.13 22.16 -10.32
N ARG A 51 3.74 21.14 -9.54
CA ARG A 51 3.66 19.75 -10.01
C ARG A 51 2.78 19.69 -11.26
N LYS A 52 1.55 20.20 -11.20
CA LYS A 52 0.62 20.23 -12.34
C LYS A 52 1.13 20.97 -13.59
N SER A 53 2.03 21.95 -13.45
CA SER A 53 2.59 22.69 -14.58
C SER A 53 3.59 21.87 -15.41
N HIS A 54 4.39 21.00 -14.77
CA HIS A 54 5.28 20.05 -15.45
C HIS A 54 4.53 18.97 -16.25
N TRP A 55 3.23 18.79 -15.97
CA TRP A 55 2.43 17.66 -16.48
C TRP A 55 1.85 17.86 -17.88
N GLN A 56 2.07 19.01 -18.53
CA GLN A 56 1.23 19.42 -19.66
C GLN A 56 1.42 18.61 -20.95
N ASN A 57 2.53 17.87 -21.13
CA ASN A 57 2.78 17.09 -22.36
C ASN A 57 3.18 15.61 -22.15
N ILE A 58 3.20 15.13 -20.91
CA ILE A 58 3.61 13.74 -20.58
C ILE A 58 2.36 12.86 -20.53
N ALA A 59 2.41 11.68 -21.17
CA ALA A 59 1.34 10.68 -21.16
C ALA A 59 1.90 9.30 -21.56
N PRO A 60 1.30 8.18 -21.09
CA PRO A 60 1.77 6.85 -21.43
C PRO A 60 1.75 6.55 -22.94
N ARG A 61 2.88 6.08 -23.46
CA ARG A 61 3.10 5.75 -24.89
C ARG A 61 3.75 4.37 -25.05
N ASP A 62 4.66 4.21 -26.02
CA ASP A 62 5.26 2.97 -26.47
C ASP A 62 6.71 2.72 -25.97
N SER A 63 7.21 3.54 -25.05
CA SER A 63 8.57 3.44 -24.49
C SER A 63 8.58 3.11 -22.99
N LEU A 64 9.76 2.81 -22.46
CA LEU A 64 10.01 2.63 -21.01
C LEU A 64 10.12 3.96 -20.24
N ASP A 65 9.93 5.10 -20.89
CA ASP A 65 10.07 6.40 -20.25
C ASP A 65 9.05 6.56 -19.12
N HIS A 66 9.45 7.31 -18.08
CA HIS A 66 8.61 7.63 -16.93
C HIS A 66 8.01 6.41 -16.20
N LEU A 67 8.66 5.25 -16.29
CA LEU A 67 8.18 3.99 -15.70
C LEU A 67 9.20 3.41 -14.72
N VAL A 68 8.74 3.13 -13.51
CA VAL A 68 9.50 2.40 -12.49
C VAL A 68 8.59 1.41 -11.77
N TRP A 69 9.13 0.26 -11.37
CA TRP A 69 8.41 -0.73 -10.56
C TRP A 69 9.24 -1.18 -9.35
N PHE A 70 8.54 -1.53 -8.29
CA PHE A 70 9.11 -1.85 -6.98
C PHE A 70 8.20 -2.83 -6.24
N LEU A 71 8.74 -3.42 -5.17
CA LEU A 71 8.04 -4.42 -4.36
C LEU A 71 7.87 -3.96 -2.91
N GLN A 72 6.86 -4.51 -2.24
CA GLN A 72 6.73 -4.47 -0.78
C GLN A 72 6.56 -5.91 -0.28
N ILE A 73 7.23 -6.22 0.83
CA ILE A 73 7.05 -7.41 1.66
C ILE A 73 6.93 -6.93 3.11
N THR A 74 6.22 -7.68 3.96
CA THR A 74 5.99 -7.27 5.35
C THR A 74 5.83 -8.47 6.25
N ASP A 75 6.04 -8.28 7.56
CA ASP A 75 5.72 -9.27 8.58
C ASP A 75 6.40 -10.62 8.27
N LEU A 76 7.72 -10.54 8.09
CA LEU A 76 8.57 -11.69 7.74
C LEU A 76 8.55 -12.73 8.85
N HIS A 77 8.62 -12.25 10.10
CA HIS A 77 8.72 -13.05 11.31
C HIS A 77 9.74 -14.20 11.16
N VAL A 78 10.98 -13.84 10.81
CA VAL A 78 12.11 -14.78 10.87
C VAL A 78 12.18 -15.33 12.28
N SER A 79 12.02 -16.64 12.42
CA SER A 79 11.78 -17.30 13.70
C SER A 79 12.79 -18.43 13.93
N GLU A 80 13.36 -18.47 15.13
CA GLU A 80 14.20 -19.60 15.58
C GLU A 80 13.38 -20.88 15.79
N TYR A 81 12.09 -20.73 16.11
CA TYR A 81 11.26 -21.82 16.62
C TYR A 81 10.19 -22.31 15.65
N VAL A 82 9.72 -21.46 14.73
CA VAL A 82 8.52 -21.74 13.94
C VAL A 82 8.77 -21.57 12.46
N ASP A 83 8.35 -22.58 11.70
CA ASP A 83 8.31 -22.58 10.23
C ASP A 83 9.60 -22.09 9.56
N GLY A 84 10.59 -22.98 9.48
CA GLY A 84 11.84 -22.73 8.75
C GLY A 84 11.64 -22.44 7.26
N LEU A 85 10.45 -22.71 6.68
CA LEU A 85 10.17 -22.33 5.30
C LEU A 85 10.10 -20.82 5.12
N ARG A 86 9.78 -20.03 6.17
CA ARG A 86 9.79 -18.56 6.10
C ARG A 86 11.15 -18.03 5.65
N ILE A 87 12.20 -18.65 6.17
CA ILE A 87 13.61 -18.31 5.90
C ILE A 87 14.00 -18.75 4.50
N THR A 88 13.82 -20.04 4.19
CA THR A 88 14.27 -20.57 2.89
C THR A 88 13.47 -19.98 1.73
N GLN A 89 12.19 -19.69 1.91
CA GLN A 89 11.38 -19.02 0.89
C GLN A 89 11.72 -17.53 0.78
N LEU A 90 12.17 -16.87 1.86
CA LEU A 90 12.67 -15.50 1.78
C LEU A 90 13.99 -15.46 1.00
N GLU A 91 14.87 -16.46 1.16
CA GLU A 91 16.06 -16.62 0.31
C GLU A 91 15.67 -16.81 -1.16
N GLU A 92 14.66 -17.64 -1.45
CA GLU A 92 14.12 -17.81 -2.80
C GLU A 92 13.46 -16.54 -3.34
N PHE A 93 12.77 -15.77 -2.51
CA PHE A 93 12.25 -14.46 -2.89
C PHE A 93 13.40 -13.55 -3.35
N CYS A 94 14.45 -13.44 -2.54
CA CYS A 94 15.63 -12.64 -2.85
C CYS A 94 16.38 -13.14 -4.10
N THR A 95 16.49 -14.46 -4.33
CA THR A 95 17.33 -15.04 -5.42
C THR A 95 16.57 -15.46 -6.67
N LYS A 96 15.25 -15.56 -6.63
CA LYS A 96 14.43 -15.95 -7.80
C LYS A 96 13.42 -14.88 -8.14
N THR A 97 12.68 -14.38 -7.15
CA THR A 97 11.60 -13.40 -7.39
C THR A 97 12.17 -12.03 -7.72
N VAL A 98 13.11 -11.52 -6.92
CA VAL A 98 13.79 -10.25 -7.20
C VAL A 98 14.58 -10.33 -8.52
N ASP A 99 15.19 -11.47 -8.84
CA ASP A 99 15.90 -11.65 -10.12
C ASP A 99 14.97 -11.68 -11.33
N ALA A 100 13.80 -12.29 -11.21
CA ALA A 100 12.81 -12.32 -12.29
C ALA A 100 12.17 -10.94 -12.52
N ILE A 101 11.90 -10.20 -11.44
CA ILE A 101 11.19 -8.92 -11.50
C ILE A 101 12.14 -7.75 -11.77
N ARG A 102 13.37 -7.81 -11.26
CA ARG A 102 14.37 -6.71 -11.25
C ARG A 102 13.75 -5.38 -10.78
N PRO A 103 13.16 -5.34 -9.58
CA PRO A 103 12.55 -4.12 -9.06
C PRO A 103 13.62 -3.07 -8.72
N ALA A 104 13.28 -1.79 -8.88
CA ALA A 104 14.17 -0.69 -8.47
C ALA A 104 14.40 -0.66 -6.95
N VAL A 105 13.34 -0.95 -6.20
CA VAL A 105 13.30 -0.94 -4.74
C VAL A 105 12.49 -2.13 -4.22
N VAL A 106 12.89 -2.69 -3.08
CA VAL A 106 12.08 -3.60 -2.27
C VAL A 106 11.94 -2.98 -0.88
N ILE A 107 10.69 -2.83 -0.42
CA ILE A 107 10.35 -2.33 0.91
C ILE A 107 10.04 -3.52 1.82
N ALA A 108 10.72 -3.64 2.96
CA ALA A 108 10.38 -4.56 4.03
C ALA A 108 9.76 -3.76 5.20
N SER A 109 8.42 -3.72 5.26
CA SER A 109 7.71 -2.73 6.06
C SER A 109 7.53 -3.04 7.55
N GLY A 110 8.25 -4.00 8.13
CA GLY A 110 8.22 -4.28 9.58
C GLY A 110 8.12 -5.76 9.94
N ASP A 111 8.24 -6.03 11.24
CA ASP A 111 8.28 -7.37 11.87
C ASP A 111 9.21 -8.32 11.11
N LEU A 112 10.48 -7.90 11.00
CA LEU A 112 11.53 -8.65 10.33
C LEU A 112 11.85 -9.94 11.09
N THR A 113 11.75 -9.90 12.42
CA THR A 113 11.99 -11.01 13.34
C THR A 113 10.71 -11.41 14.08
N ASP A 114 10.66 -12.65 14.58
CA ASP A 114 9.49 -13.13 15.30
C ASP A 114 9.48 -12.67 16.77
N ALA A 115 10.66 -12.53 17.40
CA ALA A 115 10.85 -12.02 18.75
C ALA A 115 9.90 -12.62 19.81
N LYS A 116 9.62 -13.91 19.68
CA LYS A 116 8.74 -14.66 20.59
C LYS A 116 9.54 -15.60 21.50
N THR A 117 8.95 -15.91 22.65
CA THR A 117 9.41 -17.05 23.45
C THR A 117 9.16 -18.36 22.70
N ASN A 118 9.84 -19.44 23.09
CA ASN A 118 9.61 -20.78 22.55
C ASN A 118 8.16 -21.27 22.70
N LEU A 119 7.40 -20.71 23.64
CA LEU A 119 5.97 -20.99 23.83
C LEU A 119 5.05 -20.11 22.97
N GLY A 120 5.59 -19.14 22.21
CA GLY A 120 4.85 -18.28 21.28
C GLY A 120 4.02 -17.14 21.89
N PHE A 121 3.82 -17.13 23.22
CA PHE A 121 2.96 -16.14 23.89
C PHE A 121 3.70 -14.92 24.44
N GLY A 122 4.99 -15.05 24.79
CA GLY A 122 5.79 -13.97 25.36
C GLY A 122 6.66 -13.26 24.31
N SER A 123 7.08 -12.03 24.62
CA SER A 123 8.08 -11.29 23.83
C SER A 123 9.50 -11.61 24.32
N ALA A 124 10.39 -12.02 23.42
CA ALA A 124 11.80 -12.25 23.70
C ALA A 124 12.64 -12.02 22.43
N GLN A 125 13.54 -11.04 22.46
CA GLN A 125 14.49 -10.81 21.37
C GLN A 125 15.44 -12.00 21.22
N ARG A 126 15.65 -12.45 19.98
CA ARG A 126 16.58 -13.53 19.64
C ARG A 126 17.64 -13.00 18.70
N GLU A 127 18.88 -12.96 19.17
CA GLU A 127 20.02 -12.55 18.35
C GLU A 127 20.16 -13.42 17.08
N TRP A 128 19.79 -14.70 17.17
CA TRP A 128 19.81 -15.61 16.03
C TRP A 128 18.88 -15.16 14.89
N GLU A 129 17.65 -14.71 15.20
CA GLU A 129 16.68 -14.28 14.17
C GLU A 129 17.20 -13.08 13.39
N TRP A 130 17.84 -12.13 14.08
CA TRP A 130 18.50 -10.97 13.48
C TRP A 130 19.71 -11.36 12.62
N LYS A 131 20.55 -12.27 13.13
CA LYS A 131 21.69 -12.82 12.38
C LYS A 131 21.21 -13.52 11.12
N GLU A 132 20.09 -14.23 11.20
CA GLU A 132 19.54 -14.98 10.08
C GLU A 132 18.92 -14.06 9.03
N TYR A 133 18.11 -13.08 9.42
CA TYR A 133 17.65 -12.03 8.50
C TYR A 133 18.84 -11.35 7.78
N SER A 134 19.85 -10.91 8.56
CA SER A 134 21.05 -10.27 8.02
C SER A 134 21.86 -11.20 7.11
N ARG A 135 21.91 -12.50 7.44
CA ARG A 135 22.57 -13.54 6.64
C ARG A 135 21.90 -13.66 5.28
N ILE A 136 20.57 -13.75 5.23
CA ILE A 136 19.80 -13.85 3.98
C ILE A 136 20.10 -12.65 3.07
N ILE A 137 19.98 -11.42 3.59
CA ILE A 137 20.23 -10.20 2.80
C ILE A 137 21.67 -10.19 2.24
N ARG A 138 22.65 -10.54 3.07
CA ARG A 138 24.07 -10.57 2.69
C ARG A 138 24.41 -11.67 1.69
N GLU A 139 23.97 -12.91 1.94
CA GLU A 139 24.39 -14.09 1.17
C GLU A 139 23.65 -14.19 -0.16
N THR A 140 22.39 -13.74 -0.22
CA THR A 140 21.64 -13.62 -1.49
C THR A 140 22.09 -12.42 -2.33
N ARG A 141 22.89 -11.52 -1.74
CA ARG A 141 23.37 -10.28 -2.38
C ARG A 141 22.25 -9.46 -3.03
N VAL A 142 21.07 -9.48 -2.41
CA VAL A 142 19.88 -8.84 -2.98
C VAL A 142 20.08 -7.34 -3.14
N THR A 143 20.86 -6.72 -2.25
CA THR A 143 21.21 -5.29 -2.28
C THR A 143 22.14 -4.89 -3.42
N GLU A 144 22.77 -5.84 -4.11
CA GLU A 144 23.56 -5.58 -5.33
C GLU A 144 22.65 -5.43 -6.57
N ARG A 145 21.40 -5.89 -6.48
CA ARG A 145 20.45 -5.99 -7.60
C ARG A 145 19.23 -5.09 -7.45
N THR A 146 18.93 -4.65 -6.23
CA THR A 146 17.84 -3.73 -5.91
C THR A 146 18.18 -2.92 -4.66
N THR A 147 17.51 -1.78 -4.46
CA THR A 147 17.59 -1.08 -3.17
C THR A 147 16.69 -1.79 -2.17
N TRP A 148 17.23 -2.27 -1.05
CA TRP A 148 16.45 -2.85 0.05
C TRP A 148 16.22 -1.79 1.13
N LEU A 149 14.96 -1.43 1.36
CA LEU A 149 14.53 -0.46 2.37
C LEU A 149 13.74 -1.19 3.44
N ASP A 150 14.31 -1.36 4.63
CA ASP A 150 13.61 -1.96 5.76
C ASP A 150 13.30 -0.92 6.84
N ILE A 151 12.27 -1.23 7.63
CA ILE A 151 11.90 -0.49 8.84
C ILE A 151 11.50 -1.53 9.89
N ARG A 152 11.65 -1.20 11.16
CA ARG A 152 11.31 -2.12 12.25
C ARG A 152 9.80 -2.16 12.50
N GLY A 153 9.32 -3.28 13.03
CA GLY A 153 7.97 -3.44 13.53
C GLY A 153 7.90 -3.59 15.05
N ASN A 154 6.72 -3.94 15.53
CA ASN A 154 6.40 -3.98 16.95
C ASN A 154 7.02 -5.18 17.68
N HIS A 155 7.59 -6.12 16.93
CA HIS A 155 8.36 -7.23 17.46
C HIS A 155 9.81 -6.83 17.76
N GLU A 156 10.32 -5.72 17.23
CA GLU A 156 11.68 -5.24 17.43
C GLU A 156 11.78 -4.18 18.55
N LEU A 157 12.00 -4.65 19.79
CA LEU A 157 11.78 -3.86 21.02
C LEU A 157 12.77 -2.72 21.31
N THR A 158 13.91 -2.64 20.64
CA THR A 158 14.93 -1.62 20.94
C THR A 158 15.53 -1.09 19.66
N ARG A 159 15.75 0.23 19.59
CA ARG A 159 16.56 0.80 18.50
C ARG A 159 17.99 0.27 18.61
N ASN A 160 18.55 -0.16 17.49
CA ASN A 160 19.99 -0.16 17.35
C ASN A 160 20.40 1.28 16.98
N ALA A 161 21.29 1.88 17.76
CA ALA A 161 21.41 3.33 17.98
C ALA A 161 21.74 4.22 16.76
N GLU A 162 21.90 3.66 15.56
CA GLU A 162 22.32 4.41 14.36
C GLU A 162 21.43 4.20 13.12
N THR A 163 20.53 3.21 13.08
CA THR A 163 19.89 2.78 11.80
C THR A 163 18.36 2.77 11.78
N TRP A 164 17.68 2.68 12.93
CA TRP A 164 16.23 2.46 12.97
C TRP A 164 15.47 3.71 13.43
N THR A 165 15.54 4.76 12.62
CA THR A 165 14.73 5.97 12.76
C THR A 165 14.01 6.23 11.44
N SER A 166 12.95 7.04 11.46
CA SER A 166 12.29 7.45 10.22
C SER A 166 13.30 8.08 9.25
N TYR A 167 13.26 7.68 7.98
CA TYR A 167 14.25 8.09 6.98
C TYR A 167 13.62 8.37 5.62
N HIS A 168 14.37 9.05 4.76
CA HIS A 168 13.97 9.41 3.40
C HIS A 168 15.00 8.91 2.40
N TYR A 169 14.52 8.18 1.39
CA TYR A 169 15.31 7.72 0.25
C TYR A 169 14.70 8.24 -1.06
N VAL A 170 15.53 8.72 -1.97
CA VAL A 170 15.10 9.19 -3.30
C VAL A 170 15.69 8.27 -4.36
N HIS A 171 14.82 7.60 -5.12
CA HIS A 171 15.22 6.86 -6.30
C HIS A 171 15.02 7.71 -7.55
N LYS A 172 16.09 7.89 -8.34
CA LYS A 172 16.05 8.61 -9.62
C LYS A 172 16.01 7.61 -10.77
N PHE A 173 15.16 7.87 -11.76
CA PHE A 173 15.02 7.05 -12.96
C PHE A 173 14.79 7.95 -14.18
N GLY A 174 15.79 8.06 -15.05
CA GLY A 174 15.77 9.05 -16.12
C GLY A 174 15.66 10.49 -15.57
N PRO A 175 14.72 11.33 -16.06
CA PRO A 175 14.51 12.67 -15.54
C PRO A 175 13.65 12.72 -14.27
N ASP A 176 13.05 11.60 -13.86
CA ASP A 176 12.08 11.54 -12.78
C ASP A 176 12.69 11.05 -11.47
N SER A 177 11.96 11.26 -10.38
CA SER A 177 12.28 10.65 -9.10
C SER A 177 11.05 10.29 -8.27
N ILE A 178 11.21 9.25 -7.46
CA ILE A 178 10.26 8.83 -6.43
C ILE A 178 10.94 8.92 -5.06
N SER A 179 10.23 9.53 -4.11
CA SER A 179 10.63 9.57 -2.71
C SER A 179 9.96 8.46 -1.93
N PHE A 180 10.74 7.77 -1.10
CA PHE A 180 10.29 6.77 -0.14
C PHE A 180 10.58 7.28 1.27
N ILE A 181 9.56 7.37 2.13
CA ILE A 181 9.72 7.80 3.51
C ILE A 181 9.30 6.66 4.46
N GLY A 182 10.27 6.14 5.21
CA GLY A 182 10.05 5.13 6.24
C GLY A 182 9.62 5.79 7.55
N VAL A 183 8.56 5.26 8.17
CA VAL A 183 7.98 5.76 9.43
C VAL A 183 8.26 4.75 10.55
N ASP A 184 9.18 5.09 11.43
CA ASP A 184 9.38 4.36 12.68
C ASP A 184 8.40 4.85 13.75
N ALA A 185 7.25 4.19 13.85
CA ALA A 185 6.28 4.44 14.92
C ALA A 185 6.43 3.47 16.10
N CYS A 186 7.54 2.71 16.19
CA CYS A 186 7.78 1.82 17.31
C CYS A 186 8.26 2.62 18.52
N PRO A 187 7.64 2.48 19.70
CA PRO A 187 8.16 3.06 20.94
C PRO A 187 9.59 2.58 21.20
N ASP A 188 10.38 3.40 21.89
CA ASP A 188 11.72 3.03 22.36
C ASP A 188 11.89 3.40 23.84
N PRO A 189 11.98 2.42 24.76
CA PRO A 189 11.88 0.98 24.50
C PRO A 189 10.47 0.58 24.05
N GLY A 190 10.39 -0.44 23.20
CA GLY A 190 9.15 -1.01 22.69
C GLY A 190 8.33 -1.68 23.79
N PHE A 191 7.00 -1.64 23.64
CA PHE A 191 6.12 -2.36 24.53
C PHE A 191 6.24 -3.87 24.31
N ARG A 192 5.98 -4.66 25.36
CA ARG A 192 5.81 -6.11 25.22
C ARG A 192 4.35 -6.45 24.92
N ARG A 193 4.12 -7.63 24.36
CA ARG A 193 2.76 -8.14 24.17
C ARG A 193 1.99 -8.18 25.50
N PRO A 194 0.69 -7.84 25.53
CA PRO A 194 -0.17 -7.47 24.40
C PRO A 194 -0.20 -5.96 24.06
N PHE A 195 0.61 -5.13 24.72
CA PHE A 195 0.54 -3.66 24.58
C PHE A 195 1.30 -3.11 23.37
N ASN A 196 2.05 -3.96 22.65
CA ASN A 196 2.80 -3.60 21.45
C ASN A 196 1.95 -3.52 20.18
N PHE A 197 0.63 -3.35 20.31
CA PHE A 197 -0.28 -3.21 19.17
C PHE A 197 -0.34 -1.77 18.64
N PHE A 198 0.01 -0.78 19.46
CA PHE A 198 -0.10 0.62 19.08
C PHE A 198 1.27 1.25 18.81
N GLY A 199 1.37 1.91 17.66
CA GLY A 199 2.50 2.78 17.34
C GLY A 199 2.38 4.12 18.07
N VAL A 200 3.51 4.76 18.34
CA VAL A 200 3.57 6.07 18.98
C VAL A 200 4.55 6.96 18.22
N LEU A 201 4.09 8.15 17.85
CA LEU A 201 4.91 9.22 17.27
C LEU A 201 4.86 10.44 18.17
N THR A 202 6.00 10.80 18.75
CA THR A 202 6.16 11.97 19.61
C THR A 202 6.16 13.26 18.81
N GLU A 203 6.13 14.41 19.47
CA GLU A 203 6.30 15.69 18.78
C GLU A 203 7.64 15.80 18.04
N GLU A 204 8.70 15.17 18.56
CA GLU A 204 10.00 15.15 17.92
C GLU A 204 9.98 14.31 16.64
N ASP A 205 9.40 13.11 16.70
CA ASP A 205 9.23 12.24 15.52
C ASP A 205 8.40 12.96 14.45
N MET A 206 7.31 13.63 14.86
CA MET A 206 6.45 14.39 13.95
C MET A 206 7.18 15.57 13.29
N ARG A 207 7.99 16.33 14.03
CA ARG A 207 8.84 17.40 13.46
C ARG A 207 9.86 16.86 12.45
N HIS A 208 10.46 15.71 12.76
CA HIS A 208 11.40 15.04 11.85
C HIS A 208 10.69 14.58 10.57
N LEU A 209 9.55 13.90 10.69
CA LEU A 209 8.74 13.45 9.56
C LEU A 209 8.25 14.62 8.68
N GLU A 210 7.89 15.76 9.29
CA GLU A 210 7.58 16.98 8.54
C GLU A 210 8.77 17.52 7.73
N ALA A 211 9.99 17.41 8.25
CA ALA A 211 11.19 17.78 7.51
C ALA A 211 11.42 16.84 6.33
N LEU A 212 11.25 15.52 6.53
CA LEU A 212 11.34 14.53 5.46
C LEU A 212 10.27 14.78 4.37
N ALA A 213 9.04 15.08 4.76
CA ALA A 213 7.95 15.43 3.85
C ALA A 213 8.24 16.71 3.03
N LYS A 214 8.92 17.68 3.62
CA LYS A 214 9.36 18.89 2.89
C LYS A 214 10.45 18.54 1.87
N ASN A 215 11.40 17.68 2.24
CA ASN A 215 12.50 17.25 1.37
C ASN A 215 12.03 16.40 0.19
N SER A 216 10.87 15.73 0.29
CA SER A 216 10.32 14.91 -0.79
C SER A 216 9.54 15.69 -1.86
N ARG A 217 9.34 17.00 -1.68
CA ARG A 217 8.51 17.83 -2.58
C ARG A 217 9.03 17.89 -4.01
N ASP A 218 10.35 17.77 -4.19
CA ASP A 218 11.01 17.80 -5.50
C ASP A 218 10.83 16.49 -6.28
N SER A 219 10.37 15.41 -5.64
CA SER A 219 10.04 14.17 -6.34
C SER A 219 8.67 14.22 -7.01
N ASN A 220 8.55 13.50 -8.13
CA ASN A 220 7.30 13.35 -8.86
C ASN A 220 6.22 12.70 -7.98
N VAL A 221 6.61 11.63 -7.28
CA VAL A 221 5.75 10.82 -6.42
C VAL A 221 6.43 10.63 -5.07
N THR A 222 5.65 10.66 -3.99
CA THR A 222 6.10 10.26 -2.65
C THR A 222 5.27 9.07 -2.17
N VAL A 223 5.96 8.00 -1.75
CA VAL A 223 5.38 6.82 -1.10
C VAL A 223 5.90 6.78 0.32
N TRP A 224 4.99 6.63 1.27
CA TRP A 224 5.32 6.42 2.67
C TRP A 224 5.18 4.95 3.00
N PHE A 225 5.95 4.46 3.97
CA PHE A 225 5.81 3.11 4.47
C PHE A 225 6.17 3.02 5.95
N GLY A 226 5.63 2.04 6.65
CA GLY A 226 5.86 1.80 8.06
C GLY A 226 5.18 0.52 8.49
N HIS A 227 5.39 0.10 9.74
CA HIS A 227 4.78 -1.15 10.20
C HIS A 227 3.30 -1.02 10.48
N TYR A 228 2.94 -0.05 11.31
CA TYR A 228 1.59 0.15 11.78
C TYR A 228 0.73 0.87 10.74
N PRO A 229 -0.49 0.39 10.45
CA PRO A 229 -1.52 1.22 9.84
C PRO A 229 -1.75 2.48 10.68
N THR A 230 -2.07 3.59 10.04
CA THR A 230 -2.22 4.88 10.73
C THR A 230 -3.35 4.89 11.76
N SER A 231 -4.35 4.04 11.55
CA SER A 231 -5.48 3.84 12.46
C SER A 231 -5.07 3.31 13.83
N VAL A 232 -3.88 2.71 13.96
CA VAL A 232 -3.31 2.20 15.21
C VAL A 232 -2.05 2.95 15.65
N ILE A 233 -1.79 4.13 15.06
CA ILE A 233 -0.72 5.04 15.48
C ILE A 233 -1.30 6.18 16.32
N SER A 234 -0.81 6.33 17.54
CA SER A 234 -0.98 7.55 18.33
C SER A 234 0.08 8.57 17.93
N SER A 235 -0.31 9.66 17.29
CA SER A 235 0.62 10.71 16.84
C SER A 235 0.31 12.07 17.46
N ALA A 236 1.35 12.81 17.84
CA ALA A 236 1.21 14.21 18.23
C ALA A 236 0.62 15.06 17.09
N ALA A 237 -0.03 16.18 17.44
CA ALA A 237 -0.58 17.10 16.44
C ALA A 237 0.52 17.57 15.46
N PRO A 238 0.22 17.69 14.15
CA PRO A 238 -1.10 17.63 13.52
C PRO A 238 -1.59 16.20 13.18
N GLY A 239 -0.84 15.17 13.55
CA GLY A 239 -1.12 13.77 13.25
C GLY A 239 -0.46 13.28 11.96
N ILE A 240 -0.07 11.99 11.93
CA ILE A 240 0.71 11.41 10.84
C ILE A 240 0.02 11.51 9.47
N ALA A 241 -1.29 11.29 9.42
CA ALA A 241 -2.07 11.42 8.19
C ALA A 241 -2.00 12.83 7.58
N ASN A 242 -1.82 13.86 8.41
CA ASN A 242 -1.65 15.22 7.89
C ASN A 242 -0.24 15.44 7.32
N VAL A 243 0.79 14.92 8.00
CA VAL A 243 2.19 15.06 7.56
C VAL A 243 2.44 14.36 6.23
N MET A 244 1.88 13.17 6.03
CA MET A 244 2.05 12.41 4.79
C MET A 244 1.03 12.73 3.70
N SER A 245 0.22 13.77 3.88
CA SER A 245 -0.88 14.13 2.97
C SER A 245 -0.45 14.49 1.55
N GLY A 246 0.83 14.70 1.26
CA GLY A 246 1.37 14.88 -0.09
C GLY A 246 1.85 13.59 -0.77
N GLY A 247 1.73 12.45 -0.09
CA GLY A 247 2.09 11.13 -0.61
C GLY A 247 0.92 10.44 -1.32
N VAL A 248 1.23 9.67 -2.37
CA VAL A 248 0.21 8.89 -3.11
C VAL A 248 -0.29 7.70 -2.32
N ALA A 249 0.58 7.09 -1.52
CA ALA A 249 0.27 5.90 -0.73
C ALA A 249 1.08 5.85 0.58
N TYR A 250 0.49 5.25 1.61
CA TYR A 250 1.10 4.75 2.83
C TYR A 250 1.00 3.22 2.83
N LEU A 251 2.14 2.54 2.83
CA LEU A 251 2.27 1.09 2.76
C LEU A 251 2.56 0.52 4.14
N SER A 252 1.73 -0.40 4.63
CA SER A 252 1.91 -0.99 5.96
C SER A 252 1.70 -2.50 6.01
N GLY A 253 1.91 -3.08 7.19
CA GLY A 253 1.61 -4.48 7.51
C GLY A 253 0.89 -4.57 8.87
N HIS A 254 1.44 -5.37 9.78
CA HIS A 254 1.04 -5.48 11.20
C HIS A 254 -0.29 -6.20 11.49
N LEU A 255 -1.34 -6.00 10.69
CA LEU A 255 -2.66 -6.59 10.95
C LEU A 255 -2.83 -7.99 10.36
N HIS A 256 -1.98 -8.39 9.41
CA HIS A 256 -1.95 -9.73 8.81
C HIS A 256 -3.31 -10.08 8.21
N THR A 257 -3.96 -9.15 7.48
CA THR A 257 -5.33 -9.34 6.95
C THR A 257 -6.38 -9.67 8.04
N LEU A 258 -6.16 -9.20 9.28
CA LEU A 258 -6.89 -9.59 10.48
C LEU A 258 -6.93 -11.12 10.68
N GLY A 259 -5.80 -11.79 10.46
CA GLY A 259 -5.68 -13.24 10.52
C GLY A 259 -6.40 -13.96 9.37
N GLY A 260 -6.43 -13.35 8.19
CA GLY A 260 -7.11 -13.89 6.99
C GLY A 260 -8.60 -13.58 6.90
N LEU A 261 -9.18 -12.84 7.86
CA LEU A 261 -10.61 -12.51 7.86
C LEU A 261 -11.00 -11.51 6.77
N LEU A 262 -10.12 -10.54 6.50
CA LEU A 262 -10.34 -9.51 5.48
C LEU A 262 -9.18 -9.57 4.47
N PRO A 263 -9.38 -10.12 3.26
CA PRO A 263 -8.30 -10.36 2.31
C PRO A 263 -7.65 -9.07 1.78
N GLU A 264 -8.32 -7.94 1.89
CA GLU A 264 -7.83 -6.63 1.47
C GLU A 264 -8.14 -5.60 2.57
N LEU A 265 -7.10 -4.94 3.09
CA LEU A 265 -7.21 -3.86 4.06
C LEU A 265 -6.74 -2.54 3.42
N TYR A 266 -7.49 -2.12 2.42
CA TYR A 266 -7.24 -0.88 1.68
C TYR A 266 -8.24 0.19 2.11
N ALA A 267 -7.75 1.41 2.28
CA ALA A 267 -8.57 2.58 2.49
C ALA A 267 -8.01 3.79 1.73
N MET A 268 -8.79 4.86 1.67
CA MET A 268 -8.33 6.16 1.19
C MET A 268 -8.52 7.16 2.31
N GLN A 269 -7.44 7.85 2.65
CA GLN A 269 -7.47 8.91 3.65
C GLN A 269 -8.19 10.14 3.11
N LYS A 270 -8.59 11.04 4.03
CA LYS A 270 -9.24 12.30 3.66
C LYS A 270 -8.37 13.20 2.77
N SER A 271 -7.04 13.06 2.82
CA SER A 271 -6.10 13.75 1.95
C SER A 271 -6.14 13.27 0.49
N GLY A 272 -6.65 12.06 0.25
CA GLY A 272 -6.54 11.36 -1.03
C GLY A 272 -5.41 10.32 -1.06
N THR A 273 -4.58 10.24 -0.01
CA THR A 273 -3.52 9.24 0.14
C THR A 273 -4.13 7.85 0.30
N LEU A 274 -3.65 6.87 -0.47
CA LEU A 274 -4.04 5.47 -0.32
C LEU A 274 -3.41 4.88 0.95
N GLU A 275 -4.20 4.22 1.79
CA GLU A 275 -3.73 3.46 2.94
C GLU A 275 -3.80 1.98 2.57
N LEU A 276 -2.65 1.33 2.43
CA LEU A 276 -2.56 -0.01 1.86
C LEU A 276 -1.81 -0.95 2.79
N GLU A 277 -2.55 -1.63 3.67
CA GLU A 277 -1.98 -2.74 4.44
C GLU A 277 -1.82 -3.96 3.52
N LEU A 278 -0.67 -4.63 3.64
CA LEU A 278 -0.34 -5.83 2.91
C LEU A 278 -0.42 -7.02 3.86
N GLY A 279 -0.98 -8.13 3.39
CA GLY A 279 -0.97 -9.39 4.13
C GLY A 279 0.45 -9.91 4.37
N ASP A 280 0.61 -10.68 5.44
CA ASP A 280 1.92 -11.05 5.96
C ASP A 280 2.66 -12.06 5.07
N TRP A 281 3.99 -11.98 5.14
CA TRP A 281 4.83 -13.06 4.64
C TRP A 281 4.72 -14.31 5.51
N LYS A 282 4.65 -14.14 6.83
CA LYS A 282 4.74 -15.18 7.87
C LYS A 282 3.88 -16.44 7.66
N ASP A 283 2.63 -16.27 7.23
CA ASP A 283 1.63 -17.32 7.06
C ASP A 283 1.09 -17.33 5.62
N ASN A 284 0.91 -16.16 5.00
CA ASN A 284 0.29 -16.05 3.68
C ASN A 284 1.28 -15.97 2.51
N ARG A 285 2.57 -15.68 2.77
CA ARG A 285 3.61 -15.49 1.75
C ARG A 285 3.20 -14.49 0.67
N LEU A 286 2.52 -13.42 1.09
CA LEU A 286 2.12 -12.34 0.20
C LEU A 286 3.26 -11.33 0.05
N PHE A 287 3.34 -10.75 -1.14
CA PHE A 287 4.11 -9.56 -1.42
C PHE A 287 3.34 -8.70 -2.42
N ARG A 288 3.67 -7.42 -2.52
CA ARG A 288 2.99 -6.47 -3.42
C ARG A 288 3.92 -6.03 -4.53
N LEU A 289 3.41 -6.11 -5.77
CA LEU A 289 4.03 -5.51 -6.95
C LEU A 289 3.42 -4.13 -7.19
N MET A 290 4.27 -3.12 -7.35
CA MET A 290 3.86 -1.74 -7.61
C MET A 290 4.56 -1.17 -8.82
N ALA A 291 3.92 -0.21 -9.47
CA ALA A 291 4.50 0.58 -10.53
C ALA A 291 4.05 2.03 -10.46
N VAL A 292 4.96 2.94 -10.78
CA VAL A 292 4.65 4.32 -11.13
C VAL A 292 4.91 4.46 -12.63
N ASP A 293 3.84 4.72 -13.40
CA ASP A 293 3.89 4.84 -14.85
C ASP A 293 3.35 6.22 -15.24
N HIS A 294 4.25 7.12 -15.61
CA HIS A 294 3.95 8.53 -15.86
C HIS A 294 3.23 9.17 -14.65
N ASP A 295 3.80 8.99 -13.46
CA ASP A 295 3.28 9.44 -12.15
C ASP A 295 1.92 8.83 -11.74
N LEU A 296 1.43 7.81 -12.45
CA LEU A 296 0.24 7.03 -12.08
C LEU A 296 0.69 5.80 -11.28
N PHE A 297 0.21 5.68 -10.04
CA PHE A 297 0.55 4.60 -9.12
C PHE A 297 -0.43 3.43 -9.24
N SER A 298 0.08 2.25 -9.60
CA SER A 298 -0.68 1.01 -9.70
C SER A 298 -0.05 -0.05 -8.82
N PHE A 299 -0.85 -0.94 -8.22
CA PHE A 299 -0.35 -2.06 -7.44
C PHE A 299 -1.21 -3.31 -7.57
N THR A 300 -0.64 -4.46 -7.21
CA THR A 300 -1.35 -5.72 -7.01
C THR A 300 -0.62 -6.56 -5.96
N ASP A 301 -1.40 -7.30 -5.17
CA ASP A 301 -0.87 -8.23 -4.19
C ASP A 301 -0.75 -9.61 -4.85
N VAL A 302 0.33 -10.32 -4.55
CA VAL A 302 0.72 -11.55 -5.23
C VAL A 302 1.19 -12.58 -4.22
N ASN A 303 0.74 -13.82 -4.39
CA ASN A 303 1.27 -14.94 -3.62
C ASN A 303 2.66 -15.30 -4.13
N PHE A 304 3.58 -15.58 -3.20
CA PHE A 304 4.89 -16.10 -3.55
C PHE A 304 4.80 -17.35 -4.43
N ASN A 305 5.67 -17.42 -5.45
CA ASN A 305 5.70 -18.48 -6.47
C ASN A 305 4.45 -18.63 -7.35
N ASP A 306 3.50 -17.70 -7.31
CA ASP A 306 2.36 -17.64 -8.22
C ASP A 306 2.75 -16.91 -9.53
N TRP A 307 3.22 -17.69 -10.52
CA TRP A 307 3.71 -17.21 -11.81
C TRP A 307 2.82 -17.68 -12.99
N PRO A 308 2.76 -16.93 -14.10
CA PRO A 308 3.30 -15.58 -14.27
C PRO A 308 2.51 -14.54 -13.46
N MET A 309 3.11 -13.37 -13.25
CA MET A 309 2.44 -12.22 -12.61
C MET A 309 2.58 -10.97 -13.46
N GLY A 310 1.77 -9.97 -13.17
CA GLY A 310 1.83 -8.70 -13.88
C GLY A 310 0.81 -7.70 -13.36
N ILE A 311 0.85 -6.52 -13.95
CA ILE A 311 -0.04 -5.41 -13.63
C ILE A 311 -0.32 -4.58 -14.87
N ILE A 312 -1.58 -4.19 -15.07
CA ILE A 312 -1.96 -3.19 -16.07
C ILE A 312 -1.71 -1.82 -15.44
N THR A 313 -0.74 -1.08 -15.97
CA THR A 313 -0.33 0.23 -15.45
C THR A 313 -1.06 1.38 -16.14
N ASN A 314 -1.47 1.19 -17.40
CA ASN A 314 -2.33 2.12 -18.12
C ASN A 314 -3.31 1.37 -19.04
N PRO A 315 -4.62 1.69 -19.00
CA PRO A 315 -5.26 2.51 -17.98
C PRO A 315 -5.22 1.79 -16.62
N LYS A 316 -4.96 2.50 -15.52
CA LYS A 316 -4.92 1.90 -14.17
C LYS A 316 -6.32 1.60 -13.63
N ASN A 317 -6.39 0.79 -12.57
CA ASN A 317 -7.63 0.46 -11.87
C ASN A 317 -8.32 1.67 -11.23
N VAL A 318 -9.60 1.89 -11.58
CA VAL A 318 -10.43 3.00 -11.09
C VAL A 318 -10.64 2.98 -9.58
N ARG A 319 -10.60 1.81 -8.95
CA ARG A 319 -10.75 1.66 -7.49
C ARG A 319 -9.67 2.40 -6.69
N PHE A 320 -8.51 2.60 -7.30
CA PHE A 320 -7.33 3.16 -6.64
C PHE A 320 -6.93 4.51 -7.22
N TYR A 321 -7.84 5.24 -7.86
CA TYR A 321 -7.58 6.61 -8.31
C TYR A 321 -7.35 7.52 -7.10
N ALA A 322 -6.20 8.19 -7.06
CA ALA A 322 -5.83 9.20 -6.08
C ALA A 322 -5.70 10.57 -6.78
N PRO A 323 -6.81 11.20 -7.22
CA PRO A 323 -6.80 12.38 -8.11
C PRO A 323 -6.12 13.63 -7.51
N VAL A 324 -5.88 13.66 -6.20
CA VAL A 324 -5.12 14.72 -5.53
C VAL A 324 -3.62 14.55 -5.80
N HIS A 325 -3.14 13.30 -5.84
CA HIS A 325 -1.72 12.95 -5.95
C HIS A 325 -1.32 12.44 -7.33
N GLU A 326 -2.29 12.17 -8.22
CA GLU A 326 -2.04 11.57 -9.52
C GLU A 326 -2.55 12.43 -10.69
N PRO A 327 -1.82 12.47 -11.82
CA PRO A 327 -2.22 13.14 -13.04
C PRO A 327 -3.17 12.28 -13.89
N LEU A 328 -4.39 12.00 -13.41
CA LEU A 328 -5.30 11.06 -14.08
C LEU A 328 -5.67 11.47 -15.53
N ASP A 329 -5.52 12.74 -15.89
CA ASP A 329 -5.69 13.23 -17.26
C ASP A 329 -4.63 12.70 -18.24
N ARG A 330 -3.54 12.10 -17.75
CA ARG A 330 -2.55 11.43 -18.61
C ARG A 330 -3.09 10.15 -19.24
N ILE A 331 -3.97 9.42 -18.55
CA ILE A 331 -4.68 8.25 -19.10
C ILE A 331 -5.44 8.70 -20.35
N SER A 332 -6.07 9.88 -20.27
CA SER A 332 -6.86 10.47 -21.34
C SER A 332 -6.10 10.83 -22.60
N ARG A 333 -4.80 11.07 -22.48
CA ARG A 333 -3.90 11.43 -23.58
C ARG A 333 -3.00 10.27 -24.02
N SER A 334 -3.15 9.10 -23.39
CA SER A 334 -2.33 7.94 -23.68
C SER A 334 -2.61 7.38 -25.07
N THR A 335 -1.62 6.77 -25.69
CA THR A 335 -1.79 6.11 -27.01
C THR A 335 -1.74 4.58 -26.90
N HIS A 336 -1.41 4.06 -25.73
CA HIS A 336 -1.21 2.62 -25.52
C HIS A 336 -1.77 2.16 -24.18
N VAL A 337 -2.41 0.99 -24.18
CA VAL A 337 -2.50 0.15 -22.97
C VAL A 337 -1.10 -0.36 -22.65
N ARG A 338 -0.73 -0.39 -21.37
CA ARG A 338 0.58 -0.81 -20.86
C ARG A 338 0.41 -1.85 -19.77
N VAL A 339 1.14 -2.95 -19.90
CA VAL A 339 1.12 -4.10 -19.00
C VAL A 339 2.55 -4.47 -18.66
N LEU A 340 2.89 -4.51 -17.36
CA LEU A 340 4.10 -5.16 -16.90
C LEU A 340 3.84 -6.64 -16.66
N ALA A 341 4.72 -7.51 -17.14
CA ALA A 341 4.59 -8.95 -16.97
C ALA A 341 5.93 -9.60 -16.62
N PHE A 342 5.90 -10.51 -15.65
CA PHE A 342 7.09 -11.12 -15.06
C PHE A 342 6.93 -12.64 -14.90
N SER A 343 8.00 -13.37 -15.19
CA SER A 343 8.15 -14.79 -14.89
C SER A 343 9.65 -15.14 -14.87
N PRO A 344 10.12 -15.99 -13.93
CA PRO A 344 11.49 -16.49 -13.95
C PRO A 344 11.82 -17.32 -15.20
N ARG A 345 10.80 -17.79 -15.93
CA ARG A 345 10.96 -18.52 -17.20
C ARG A 345 10.91 -17.60 -18.43
N GLY A 346 10.67 -16.31 -18.22
CA GLY A 346 10.36 -15.35 -19.28
C GLY A 346 8.90 -15.44 -19.75
N ILE A 347 8.43 -14.35 -20.36
CA ILE A 347 7.06 -14.21 -20.86
C ILE A 347 6.99 -14.63 -22.34
N ARG A 348 6.08 -15.54 -22.68
CA ARG A 348 5.83 -15.94 -24.07
C ARG A 348 4.97 -14.92 -24.79
N SER A 349 3.86 -14.53 -24.18
CA SER A 349 2.92 -13.58 -24.76
C SER A 349 2.15 -12.82 -23.69
N VAL A 350 1.77 -11.60 -24.04
CA VAL A 350 0.73 -10.83 -23.35
C VAL A 350 -0.32 -10.48 -24.39
N GLU A 351 -1.58 -10.72 -24.05
CA GLU A 351 -2.71 -10.36 -24.90
C GLU A 351 -3.68 -9.51 -24.09
N VAL A 352 -4.29 -8.49 -24.70
CA VAL A 352 -5.20 -7.56 -24.04
C VAL A 352 -6.55 -7.61 -24.72
N GLN A 353 -7.60 -7.68 -23.93
CA GLN A 353 -8.98 -7.52 -24.37
C GLN A 353 -9.45 -6.12 -23.95
N LEU A 354 -9.71 -5.28 -24.94
CA LEU A 354 -10.29 -3.95 -24.75
C LEU A 354 -11.80 -4.06 -24.46
N PRO A 355 -12.43 -3.02 -23.90
CA PRO A 355 -13.86 -3.01 -23.64
C PRO A 355 -14.67 -3.28 -24.91
N ASP A 356 -15.78 -4.02 -24.76
CA ASP A 356 -16.72 -4.39 -25.82
C ASP A 356 -16.13 -5.28 -26.96
N GLU A 357 -14.85 -5.64 -26.89
CA GLU A 357 -14.22 -6.57 -27.81
C GLU A 357 -14.31 -8.02 -27.32
N LYS A 358 -14.64 -8.95 -28.22
CA LYS A 358 -14.73 -10.39 -27.87
C LYS A 358 -13.39 -11.10 -27.85
N ALA A 359 -12.39 -10.59 -28.56
CA ALA A 359 -11.11 -11.26 -28.75
C ALA A 359 -10.00 -10.54 -27.98
N PHE A 360 -9.05 -11.32 -27.48
CA PHE A 360 -7.78 -10.80 -27.00
C PHE A 360 -6.89 -10.42 -28.20
N LYS A 361 -6.19 -9.29 -28.10
CA LYS A 361 -5.23 -8.79 -29.09
C LYS A 361 -3.81 -8.92 -28.55
N PRO A 362 -2.83 -9.37 -29.35
CA PRO A 362 -1.46 -9.50 -28.90
C PRO A 362 -0.84 -8.13 -28.60
N ALA A 363 -0.25 -7.98 -27.41
CA ALA A 363 0.53 -6.81 -27.03
C ALA A 363 2.00 -7.00 -27.45
N LYS A 364 2.61 -5.91 -27.92
CA LYS A 364 4.01 -5.88 -28.35
C LYS A 364 4.93 -5.69 -27.15
N ARG A 365 6.01 -6.47 -27.04
CA ARG A 365 7.06 -6.23 -26.05
C ARG A 365 7.94 -5.05 -26.46
N VAL A 366 8.28 -4.18 -25.50
CA VAL A 366 9.18 -3.03 -25.67
C VAL A 366 10.60 -3.42 -25.25
N ASP A 367 11.59 -3.23 -26.12
CA ASP A 367 13.04 -3.31 -25.85
C ASP A 367 13.52 -4.50 -24.99
N ASP A 368 12.96 -5.69 -25.23
CA ASP A 368 13.18 -6.91 -24.42
C ASP A 368 13.04 -6.70 -22.88
N SER A 369 12.18 -5.77 -22.51
CA SER A 369 11.85 -5.40 -21.14
C SER A 369 10.60 -6.16 -20.64
N PRO A 370 10.20 -6.00 -19.37
CA PRO A 370 8.93 -6.54 -18.88
C PRO A 370 7.69 -5.78 -19.34
N LEU A 371 7.84 -4.69 -20.12
CA LEU A 371 6.72 -3.88 -20.61
C LEU A 371 6.16 -4.41 -21.94
N PHE A 372 4.83 -4.60 -21.95
CA PHE A 372 4.04 -4.95 -23.11
C PHE A 372 3.00 -3.86 -23.39
N ILE A 373 2.82 -3.52 -24.65
CA ILE A 373 1.95 -2.41 -25.09
C ILE A 373 0.96 -2.84 -26.16
N LEU A 374 -0.26 -2.29 -26.09
CA LEU A 374 -1.27 -2.42 -27.14
C LEU A 374 -1.75 -1.02 -27.54
N PRO A 375 -1.60 -0.59 -28.82
CA PRO A 375 -2.19 0.65 -29.29
C PRO A 375 -3.71 0.67 -29.07
N TRP A 376 -4.23 1.81 -28.62
CA TRP A 376 -5.67 1.99 -28.43
C TRP A 376 -6.10 3.42 -28.76
N ASP A 377 -7.39 3.59 -29.03
CA ASP A 377 -8.01 4.91 -29.15
C ASP A 377 -8.83 5.20 -27.89
N VAL A 378 -8.34 6.14 -27.07
CA VAL A 378 -8.97 6.52 -25.81
C VAL A 378 -10.34 7.16 -26.02
N SER A 379 -10.61 7.74 -27.20
CA SER A 379 -11.87 8.44 -27.48
C SER A 379 -13.09 7.51 -27.40
N HIS A 380 -12.91 6.22 -27.65
CA HIS A 380 -13.95 5.19 -27.50
C HIS A 380 -14.37 4.96 -26.04
N TYR A 381 -13.55 5.37 -25.07
CA TYR A 381 -13.73 5.11 -23.64
C TYR A 381 -13.88 6.40 -22.82
N ALA A 382 -14.32 7.49 -23.46
CA ALA A 382 -14.39 8.81 -22.84
C ALA A 382 -15.50 8.96 -21.79
N VAL A 383 -16.49 8.06 -21.76
CA VAL A 383 -17.68 8.13 -20.90
C VAL A 383 -18.01 6.76 -20.33
N GLY A 384 -18.17 6.71 -19.01
CA GLY A 384 -18.53 5.50 -18.29
C GLY A 384 -17.34 4.84 -17.61
N THR A 385 -17.61 3.68 -17.03
CA THR A 385 -16.60 2.78 -16.47
C THR A 385 -16.50 1.60 -17.41
N HIS A 386 -15.28 1.19 -17.74
CA HIS A 386 -15.01 0.13 -18.70
C HIS A 386 -14.10 -0.93 -18.09
N THR A 387 -14.28 -2.18 -18.49
CA THR A 387 -13.45 -3.30 -18.02
C THR A 387 -12.39 -3.63 -19.06
N ILE A 388 -11.15 -3.76 -18.61
CA ILE A 388 -10.02 -4.23 -19.42
C ILE A 388 -9.52 -5.56 -18.87
N ARG A 389 -9.03 -6.44 -19.75
CA ARG A 389 -8.39 -7.69 -19.37
C ARG A 389 -7.04 -7.85 -20.03
N ALA A 390 -6.09 -8.43 -19.31
CA ALA A 390 -4.81 -8.85 -19.84
C ALA A 390 -4.57 -10.31 -19.50
N LYS A 391 -4.10 -11.09 -20.48
CA LYS A 391 -3.74 -12.49 -20.35
C LYS A 391 -2.24 -12.63 -20.56
N ILE A 392 -1.54 -13.12 -19.54
CA ILE A 392 -0.10 -13.30 -19.54
C ILE A 392 0.19 -14.80 -19.60
N THR A 393 1.01 -15.20 -20.56
CA THR A 393 1.46 -16.59 -20.74
C THR A 393 2.99 -16.62 -20.63
N ASP A 394 3.53 -17.48 -19.78
CA ASP A 394 4.98 -17.65 -19.65
C ASP A 394 5.54 -18.66 -20.68
N ASN A 395 6.88 -18.80 -20.75
CA ASN A 395 7.52 -19.78 -21.64
C ASN A 395 7.34 -21.24 -21.18
N GLY A 396 6.68 -21.49 -20.05
CA GLY A 396 6.29 -22.84 -19.61
C GLY A 396 5.15 -23.42 -20.43
N THR A 397 4.69 -24.62 -20.09
CA THR A 397 3.74 -25.35 -20.94
C THR A 397 2.26 -25.06 -20.67
N VAL A 398 1.86 -24.43 -19.55
CA VAL A 398 0.42 -24.30 -19.20
C VAL A 398 0.03 -23.05 -18.37
N ALA A 399 0.96 -22.32 -17.75
CA ALA A 399 0.60 -21.27 -16.78
C ALA A 399 0.12 -19.98 -17.46
N VAL A 400 -1.12 -19.58 -17.16
CA VAL A 400 -1.76 -18.37 -17.66
C VAL A 400 -2.26 -17.56 -16.47
N ARG A 401 -1.95 -16.26 -16.45
CA ARG A 401 -2.57 -15.30 -15.53
C ARG A 401 -3.49 -14.38 -16.32
N GLU A 402 -4.75 -14.27 -15.88
CA GLU A 402 -5.67 -13.25 -16.34
C GLU A 402 -5.77 -12.14 -15.28
N ILE A 403 -5.55 -10.90 -15.70
CA ILE A 403 -5.72 -9.69 -14.90
C ILE A 403 -6.95 -8.99 -15.43
N VAL A 404 -7.90 -8.65 -14.55
CA VAL A 404 -9.13 -7.96 -14.91
C VAL A 404 -9.34 -6.81 -13.95
N HIS A 405 -9.58 -5.61 -14.48
CA HIS A 405 -10.05 -4.51 -13.66
C HIS A 405 -10.82 -3.48 -14.49
N ASP A 406 -11.46 -2.57 -13.77
CA ASP A 406 -12.19 -1.46 -14.35
C ASP A 406 -11.31 -0.20 -14.43
N PHE A 407 -11.54 0.63 -15.43
CA PHE A 407 -10.93 1.95 -15.58
C PHE A 407 -11.96 2.98 -16.01
N ARG A 408 -11.65 4.26 -15.79
CA ARG A 408 -12.51 5.38 -16.18
C ARG A 408 -11.69 6.56 -16.68
N HIS A 409 -12.24 7.28 -17.64
CA HIS A 409 -11.68 8.55 -18.05
C HIS A 409 -12.04 9.66 -17.05
N SER A 410 -11.03 10.35 -16.52
CA SER A 410 -11.23 11.56 -15.72
C SER A 410 -11.43 12.74 -16.68
N ARG A 411 -12.68 13.23 -16.84
CA ARG A 411 -12.90 14.51 -17.55
C ARG A 411 -12.23 15.63 -16.78
N ARG A 412 -11.50 16.51 -17.48
CA ARG A 412 -11.06 17.81 -16.94
C ARG A 412 -12.28 18.53 -16.32
N GLY A 413 -12.24 18.76 -15.01
CA GLY A 413 -12.97 19.84 -14.36
C GLY A 413 -14.50 19.76 -14.39
N SER A 414 -15.09 18.74 -13.77
CA SER A 414 -16.36 18.95 -13.08
C SER A 414 -16.18 18.49 -11.64
N ALA A 415 -16.05 19.47 -10.74
CA ALA A 415 -16.51 19.30 -9.38
C ALA A 415 -18.00 18.96 -9.48
N GLU A 416 -18.33 17.67 -9.58
CA GLU A 416 -19.63 17.21 -9.11
C GLU A 416 -19.63 17.55 -7.62
N ARG A 417 -20.29 18.68 -7.30
CA ARG A 417 -20.75 18.94 -5.96
C ARG A 417 -21.53 17.71 -5.54
N VAL A 418 -20.92 16.87 -4.73
CA VAL A 418 -21.66 15.94 -3.88
C VAL A 418 -22.49 16.83 -2.96
N GLY A 419 -23.70 17.16 -3.43
CA GLY A 419 -24.68 17.90 -2.68
C GLY A 419 -25.08 17.03 -1.50
N ILE A 420 -24.47 17.28 -0.36
CA ILE A 420 -25.04 16.86 0.92
C ILE A 420 -26.30 17.71 1.09
N HIS A 421 -27.41 17.24 0.56
CA HIS A 421 -28.72 17.74 0.92
C HIS A 421 -28.94 17.44 2.40
N SER A 422 -28.69 18.43 3.24
CA SER A 422 -29.33 18.50 4.55
C SER A 422 -30.82 18.80 4.32
N PRO A 423 -31.75 18.03 4.89
CA PRO A 423 -33.15 18.40 4.84
C PRO A 423 -33.35 19.57 5.80
N VAL A 424 -33.49 20.78 5.25
CA VAL A 424 -34.07 21.91 5.95
C VAL A 424 -35.55 21.60 6.14
N GLY A 425 -35.98 21.54 7.39
CA GLY A 425 -37.36 21.24 7.78
C GLY A 425 -38.36 22.19 7.13
N ALA A 426 -39.35 21.59 6.48
CA ALA A 426 -40.55 22.28 6.02
C ALA A 426 -41.45 22.59 7.21
N ASP A 427 -41.53 23.88 7.51
CA ASP A 427 -42.77 24.65 7.68
C ASP A 427 -43.97 23.89 8.27
N GLY A 428 -44.17 24.08 9.58
CA GLY A 428 -45.41 23.77 10.25
C GLY A 428 -46.45 24.86 9.97
N GLY A 429 -47.46 24.55 9.16
CA GLY A 429 -48.55 25.48 8.93
C GLY A 429 -49.66 24.93 8.06
N ARG A 430 -50.65 24.26 8.68
CA ARG A 430 -52.10 24.43 8.47
C ARG A 430 -52.88 23.25 9.07
N GLY A 431 -53.67 23.55 10.09
CA GLY A 431 -54.73 22.69 10.61
C GLY A 431 -55.77 23.58 11.27
N GLY A 432 -56.63 24.21 10.45
CA GLY A 432 -57.80 24.91 10.95
C GLY A 432 -58.96 23.94 11.11
N SER A 433 -59.63 23.98 12.27
CA SER A 433 -61.10 24.09 12.39
C SER A 433 -61.54 23.83 13.84
N SER A 434 -62.16 24.84 14.46
CA SER A 434 -63.46 24.80 15.14
C SER A 434 -63.57 25.83 16.28
N LEU A 435 -64.54 26.73 16.09
CA LEU A 435 -65.24 27.61 17.05
C LEU A 435 -65.95 26.80 18.17
N PRO A 436 -66.71 27.39 19.14
CA PRO A 436 -66.75 28.79 19.65
C PRO A 436 -66.78 28.89 21.20
N ARG A 437 -66.39 30.04 21.76
CA ARG A 437 -67.24 30.99 22.51
C ARG A 437 -66.40 32.11 23.10
#